data_AF-A0A7V9TZR0-F1
#
_entry.id   AF-A0A7V9TZR0-F1
#
_cell.length_a   1.000
_cell.length_b   1.000
_cell.length_c   1.000
_cell.angle_alpha   90.00
_cell.angle_beta   90.00
_cell.angle_gamma   90.00
#
_symmetry.space_group_name_H-M   'P 1'
#
loop_
_entity.id
_entity.type
_entity.pdbx_description
1 polymer ?
#
loop_
_entity_poly.entity_id
_entity_poly.type
_entity_poly.pdbx_seq_one_letter_code
_entity_poly.pdbx_strand_id
1 'polypeptide(L)'
;GVDGAIHRVGGPAIIEACREIRRTTHPEGLPTGEAVITTAGELPARHVIHTVGPVFGQHRGREAELLAACYRNSLSLAAQHSLTSIAFPAISTGAYGYPLDEASQVSSEAIAKFLTEKSTVQQIRLVFFRSEDAETFLTHQQFA
;
A
#
# COMPACT_ATOMS: atom_id res chain seq x y z
N GLY A 1 -8.65 11.68 1.33
CA GLY A 1 -8.08 10.60 0.49
C GLY A 1 -8.48 9.24 1.04
N VAL A 2 -7.83 8.18 0.56
CA VAL A 2 -8.12 6.79 0.97
C VAL A 2 -7.95 6.58 2.48
N ASP A 3 -6.94 7.21 3.10
CA ASP A 3 -6.67 7.14 4.55
C ASP A 3 -7.90 7.53 5.40
N GLY A 4 -8.43 8.73 5.17
CA GLY A 4 -9.65 9.18 5.84
C GLY A 4 -10.90 8.34 5.50
N ALA A 5 -10.94 7.67 4.33
CA ALA A 5 -12.04 6.77 4.00
C ALA A 5 -11.96 5.46 4.80
N ILE A 6 -10.77 4.87 4.91
CA ILE A 6 -10.49 3.68 5.71
C ILE A 6 -10.79 3.95 7.19
N HIS A 7 -10.27 5.05 7.76
CA HIS A 7 -10.49 5.39 9.17
C HIS A 7 -11.95 5.67 9.49
N ARG A 8 -12.69 6.33 8.59
CA ARG A 8 -14.11 6.63 8.82
C ARG A 8 -14.96 5.37 8.91
N VAL A 9 -14.70 4.36 8.06
CA VAL A 9 -15.51 3.14 8.03
C VAL A 9 -14.99 2.08 9.02
N GLY A 10 -13.68 2.00 9.23
CA GLY A 10 -13.10 1.05 10.19
C GLY A 10 -13.24 1.45 11.66
N GLY A 11 -13.71 2.66 11.94
CA GLY A 11 -13.98 3.14 13.29
C GLY A 11 -12.72 3.41 14.11
N PRO A 12 -12.88 3.72 15.42
CA PRO A 12 -11.79 4.18 16.27
C PRO A 12 -10.72 3.11 16.53
N ALA A 13 -11.03 1.82 16.37
CA ALA A 13 -10.08 0.73 16.63
C ALA A 13 -8.81 0.83 15.77
N ILE A 14 -8.92 1.34 14.53
CA ILE A 14 -7.75 1.52 13.66
C ILE A 14 -6.84 2.62 14.22
N ILE A 15 -7.39 3.78 14.60
CA ILE A 15 -6.55 4.90 15.07
C ILE A 15 -5.91 4.59 16.42
N GLU A 16 -6.57 3.86 17.32
CA GLU A 16 -5.95 3.43 18.57
C GLU A 16 -4.79 2.45 18.33
N ALA A 17 -4.94 1.51 17.39
CA ALA A 17 -3.84 0.63 17.00
C ALA A 17 -2.66 1.39 16.39
N CYS A 18 -2.93 2.40 15.53
CA CYS A 18 -1.89 3.28 15.00
C CYS A 18 -1.19 4.09 16.09
N ARG A 19 -1.93 4.58 17.10
CA ARG A 19 -1.34 5.28 18.25
C ARG A 19 -0.44 4.38 19.08
N GLU A 20 -0.83 3.12 19.27
CA GLU A 20 0.00 2.16 20.00
C GLU A 20 1.31 1.86 19.24
N ILE A 21 1.26 1.73 17.92
CA ILE A 21 2.45 1.62 17.06
C ILE A 21 3.34 2.86 17.22
N ARG A 22 2.74 4.07 17.18
CA ARG A 22 3.44 5.33 17.42
C ARG A 22 4.00 5.44 18.83
N ARG A 23 3.47 4.73 19.83
CA ARG A 23 3.98 4.75 21.20
C ARG A 23 5.14 3.77 21.42
N THR A 24 5.19 2.69 20.64
CA THR A 24 6.04 1.53 20.93
C THR A 24 7.13 1.33 19.90
N THR A 25 6.77 1.02 18.66
CA THR A 25 7.72 0.58 17.62
C THR A 25 8.14 1.72 16.69
N HIS A 26 7.32 2.77 16.56
CA HIS A 26 7.56 3.88 15.64
C HIS A 26 7.28 5.26 16.29
N PRO A 27 7.99 5.64 17.38
CA PRO A 27 7.82 6.93 18.04
C PRO A 27 7.89 8.13 17.09
N GLU A 28 8.88 8.11 16.21
CA GLU A 28 9.15 9.17 15.23
C GLU A 28 8.27 9.10 13.97
N GLY A 29 7.33 8.14 13.92
CA GLY A 29 6.52 7.86 12.74
C GLY A 29 7.08 6.76 11.86
N LEU A 30 6.26 6.31 10.91
CA LEU A 30 6.64 5.27 9.95
C LEU A 30 7.45 5.91 8.81
N PRO A 31 8.68 5.45 8.52
CA PRO A 31 9.46 5.97 7.41
C PRO A 31 8.80 5.72 6.05
N THR A 32 9.10 6.57 5.08
CA THR A 32 8.68 6.37 3.69
C THR A 32 9.18 5.01 3.17
N GLY A 33 8.32 4.27 2.47
CA GLY A 33 8.64 2.93 1.96
C GLY A 33 8.35 1.80 2.96
N GLU A 34 8.22 2.09 4.25
CA GLU A 34 7.92 1.10 5.27
C GLU A 34 6.41 0.80 5.38
N ALA A 35 6.09 -0.33 6.01
CA ALA A 35 4.71 -0.76 6.23
C ALA A 35 4.53 -1.35 7.64
N VAL A 36 3.34 -1.17 8.21
CA VAL A 36 2.90 -1.78 9.47
C VAL A 36 1.48 -2.31 9.34
N ILE A 37 1.07 -3.23 10.21
CA ILE A 37 -0.24 -3.86 10.15
C ILE A 37 -1.02 -3.60 11.45
N THR A 38 -2.32 -3.32 11.32
CA THR A 38 -3.24 -3.15 12.45
C THR A 38 -4.46 -4.06 12.30
N THR A 39 -5.34 -4.04 13.30
CA THR A 39 -6.74 -4.45 13.11
C THR A 39 -7.38 -3.63 11.99
N ALA A 40 -8.39 -4.21 11.32
CA ALA A 40 -9.24 -3.50 10.38
C ALA A 40 -10.44 -2.81 11.03
N GLY A 41 -10.61 -2.98 12.35
CA GLY A 41 -11.77 -2.46 13.08
C GLY A 41 -13.07 -3.00 12.51
N GLU A 42 -13.95 -2.11 12.05
CA GLU A 42 -15.27 -2.44 11.51
C GLU A 42 -15.28 -2.75 10.00
N LEU A 43 -14.14 -2.65 9.31
CA LEU A 43 -14.07 -2.97 7.88
C LEU A 43 -14.31 -4.47 7.64
N PRO A 44 -14.87 -4.85 6.48
CA PRO A 44 -14.99 -6.24 6.05
C PRO A 44 -13.63 -6.80 5.58
N ALA A 45 -12.58 -6.60 6.36
CA ALA A 45 -11.22 -7.06 6.16
C ALA A 45 -10.66 -7.59 7.49
N ARG A 46 -9.61 -8.42 7.43
CA ARG A 46 -8.96 -8.91 8.66
C ARG A 46 -8.02 -7.87 9.26
N HIS A 47 -7.29 -7.17 8.40
CA HIS A 47 -6.27 -6.21 8.77
C HIS A 47 -6.27 -5.01 7.82
N VAL A 48 -5.70 -3.91 8.29
CA VAL A 48 -5.25 -2.81 7.44
C VAL A 48 -3.73 -2.77 7.53
N ILE A 49 -3.08 -2.79 6.37
CA ILE A 49 -1.64 -2.56 6.25
C ILE A 49 -1.46 -1.10 5.85
N HIS A 50 -0.79 -0.35 6.72
CA HIS A 50 -0.47 1.06 6.53
C HIS A 50 0.93 1.18 5.98
N THR A 51 1.10 1.89 4.88
CA THR A 51 2.41 2.16 4.29
C THR A 51 2.52 3.64 3.91
N VAL A 52 3.71 4.22 4.05
CA VAL A 52 3.96 5.62 3.72
C VAL A 52 4.60 5.71 2.35
N GLY A 53 3.80 6.08 1.35
CA GLY A 53 4.30 6.37 0.01
C GLY A 53 5.21 7.61 -0.05
N PRO A 54 6.11 7.72 -1.03
CA PRO A 54 6.90 8.93 -1.24
C PRO A 54 6.04 10.08 -1.75
N VAL A 55 6.32 11.29 -1.26
CA VAL A 55 5.89 12.55 -1.87
C VAL A 55 6.78 12.82 -3.08
N PHE A 56 6.20 13.01 -4.25
CA PHE A 56 6.96 13.09 -5.49
C PHE A 56 7.88 14.33 -5.53
N GLY A 57 9.13 14.13 -5.99
CA GLY A 57 10.16 15.17 -6.06
C GLY A 57 10.83 15.53 -4.72
N GLN A 58 10.48 14.85 -3.62
CA GLN A 58 11.02 15.14 -2.28
C GLN A 58 12.01 14.09 -1.76
N HIS A 59 12.38 13.08 -2.56
CA HIS A 59 13.26 11.97 -2.14
C HIS A 59 14.54 11.87 -2.96
N ARG A 60 14.95 12.95 -3.63
CA ARG A 60 16.23 13.05 -4.37
C ARG A 60 16.40 11.94 -5.43
N GLY A 61 15.33 11.59 -6.15
CA GLY A 61 15.35 10.56 -7.19
C GLY A 61 15.11 9.13 -6.68
N ARG A 62 14.86 8.93 -5.38
CA ARG A 62 14.58 7.62 -4.78
C ARG A 62 13.10 7.27 -4.74
N GLU A 63 12.24 8.09 -5.34
CA GLU A 63 10.78 7.94 -5.29
C GLU A 63 10.34 6.57 -5.83
N ALA A 64 10.91 6.11 -6.95
CA ALA A 64 10.58 4.79 -7.51
C ALA A 64 10.99 3.64 -6.59
N GLU A 65 12.18 3.72 -5.99
CA GLU A 65 12.68 2.74 -5.01
C GLU A 65 11.75 2.62 -3.80
N LEU A 66 11.35 3.78 -3.26
CA LEU A 66 10.50 3.90 -2.07
C LEU A 66 9.05 3.48 -2.34
N LEU A 67 8.49 3.86 -3.48
CA LEU A 67 7.15 3.40 -3.88
C LEU A 67 7.14 1.88 -4.08
N ALA A 68 8.15 1.32 -4.74
CA ALA A 68 8.28 -0.12 -4.87
C ALA A 68 8.44 -0.82 -3.51
N ALA A 69 9.13 -0.19 -2.55
CA ALA A 69 9.23 -0.70 -1.18
C ALA A 69 7.88 -0.76 -0.47
N CYS A 70 6.99 0.24 -0.67
CA CYS A 70 5.63 0.21 -0.10
C CYS A 70 4.86 -1.05 -0.49
N TYR A 71 4.88 -1.40 -1.78
CA TYR A 71 4.22 -2.61 -2.30
C TYR A 71 4.87 -3.88 -1.75
N ARG A 72 6.20 -4.00 -1.84
CA ARG A 72 6.94 -5.18 -1.36
C ARG A 72 6.75 -5.43 0.13
N ASN A 73 6.90 -4.40 0.96
CA ASN A 73 6.80 -4.50 2.41
C ASN A 73 5.36 -4.84 2.83
N SER A 74 4.36 -4.26 2.15
CA SER A 74 2.96 -4.60 2.41
C SER A 74 2.62 -6.05 2.04
N LEU A 75 3.08 -6.51 0.87
CA LEU A 75 2.91 -7.90 0.43
C LEU A 75 3.60 -8.90 1.36
N SER A 76 4.79 -8.53 1.84
CA SER A 76 5.57 -9.34 2.78
C SER A 76 4.85 -9.46 4.14
N LEU A 77 4.31 -8.37 4.66
CA LEU A 77 3.49 -8.39 5.88
C LEU A 77 2.24 -9.26 5.71
N ALA A 78 1.55 -9.14 4.57
CA ALA A 78 0.39 -9.99 4.30
C ALA A 78 0.77 -11.49 4.30
N ALA A 79 1.89 -11.84 3.68
CA ALA A 79 2.39 -13.21 3.65
C ALA A 79 2.77 -13.72 5.04
N GLN A 80 3.50 -12.91 5.83
CA GLN A 80 3.91 -13.23 7.21
C GLN A 80 2.71 -13.47 8.13
N HIS A 81 1.60 -12.74 7.90
CA HIS A 81 0.34 -12.91 8.62
C HIS A 81 -0.58 -13.98 8.00
N SER A 82 -0.07 -14.79 7.07
CA SER A 82 -0.81 -15.88 6.40
C SER A 82 -2.12 -15.41 5.74
N LEU A 83 -2.13 -14.20 5.20
CA LEU A 83 -3.28 -13.65 4.49
C LEU A 83 -3.30 -14.15 3.05
N THR A 84 -4.49 -14.49 2.56
CA THR A 84 -4.67 -15.03 1.20
C THR A 84 -5.01 -13.98 0.16
N SER A 85 -5.38 -12.77 0.57
CA SER A 85 -5.70 -11.68 -0.35
C SER A 85 -5.37 -10.31 0.22
N ILE A 86 -4.99 -9.39 -0.65
CA ILE A 86 -4.72 -7.98 -0.33
C ILE A 86 -5.28 -7.05 -1.42
N ALA A 87 -5.70 -5.85 -1.03
CA ALA A 87 -6.15 -4.81 -1.95
C ALA A 87 -5.28 -3.55 -1.77
N PHE A 88 -4.85 -2.97 -2.88
CA PHE A 88 -4.05 -1.75 -2.92
C PHE A 88 -4.80 -0.63 -3.63
N PRO A 89 -4.75 0.62 -3.12
CA PRO A 89 -5.04 1.79 -3.92
C PRO A 89 -3.85 2.12 -4.83
N ALA A 90 -4.01 3.13 -5.69
CA ALA A 90 -2.88 3.75 -6.40
C ALA A 90 -2.03 4.62 -5.44
N ILE A 91 -1.09 4.00 -4.73
CA ILE A 91 -0.27 4.65 -3.69
C ILE A 91 0.48 5.86 -4.27
N SER A 92 0.53 6.95 -3.50
CA SER A 92 1.17 8.23 -3.84
C SER A 92 0.60 9.05 -5.01
N THR A 93 -0.35 8.52 -5.80
CA THR A 93 -0.88 9.20 -7.00
C THR A 93 -1.89 10.32 -6.71
N GLY A 94 -2.37 10.42 -5.48
CA GLY A 94 -3.28 11.47 -5.03
C GLY A 94 -2.53 12.70 -4.49
N ALA A 95 -2.75 13.02 -3.23
CA ALA A 95 -2.16 14.21 -2.58
C ALA A 95 -0.62 14.24 -2.57
N TYR A 96 0.05 13.10 -2.78
CA TYR A 96 1.51 13.00 -2.85
C TYR A 96 2.07 13.26 -4.25
N GLY A 97 1.20 13.41 -5.26
CA GLY A 97 1.56 13.95 -6.57
C GLY A 97 2.44 13.07 -7.45
N TYR A 98 2.54 11.76 -7.16
CA TYR A 98 3.32 10.85 -8.00
C TYR A 98 2.63 10.70 -9.37
N PRO A 99 3.33 10.93 -10.50
CA PRO A 99 2.78 10.75 -11.84
C PRO A 99 2.17 9.36 -12.02
N LEU A 100 0.93 9.31 -12.50
CA LEU A 100 0.13 8.09 -12.57
C LEU A 100 0.81 7.00 -13.42
N ASP A 101 1.31 7.36 -14.61
CA ASP A 101 2.03 6.45 -15.50
C ASP A 101 3.27 5.84 -14.82
N GLU A 102 4.13 6.67 -14.23
CA GLU A 102 5.34 6.21 -13.54
C GLU A 102 5.00 5.34 -12.32
N ALA A 103 4.01 5.75 -11.52
CA ALA A 103 3.58 4.99 -10.34
C ALA A 103 3.03 3.61 -10.73
N SER A 104 2.30 3.54 -11.84
CA SER A 104 1.70 2.29 -12.33
C SER A 104 2.76 1.29 -12.80
N GLN A 105 3.82 1.75 -13.47
CA GLN A 105 4.97 0.91 -13.84
C GLN A 105 5.66 0.36 -12.60
N VAL A 106 5.98 1.23 -11.64
CA VAL A 106 6.63 0.83 -10.38
C VAL A 106 5.79 -0.16 -9.58
N SER A 107 4.48 0.08 -9.46
CA SER A 107 3.53 -0.84 -8.82
C SER A 107 3.52 -2.20 -9.53
N SER A 108 3.47 -2.18 -10.86
CA SER A 108 3.38 -3.37 -11.69
C SER A 108 4.61 -4.26 -11.55
N GLU A 109 5.81 -3.66 -11.65
CA GLU A 109 7.09 -4.35 -11.47
C GLU A 109 7.23 -4.95 -10.07
N ALA A 110 6.87 -4.20 -9.02
CA ALA A 110 6.96 -4.68 -7.65
C ALA A 110 6.02 -5.88 -7.39
N ILE A 111 4.80 -5.82 -7.93
CA ILE A 111 3.82 -6.90 -7.82
C ILE A 111 4.26 -8.12 -8.64
N ALA A 112 4.67 -7.93 -9.89
CA ALA A 112 5.14 -9.01 -10.76
C ALA A 112 6.30 -9.77 -10.12
N LYS A 113 7.27 -9.04 -9.54
CA LYS A 113 8.37 -9.64 -8.80
C LYS A 113 7.88 -10.50 -7.63
N PHE A 114 6.99 -9.97 -6.79
CA PHE A 114 6.44 -10.72 -5.65
C PHE A 114 5.68 -11.98 -6.07
N LEU A 115 4.96 -11.94 -7.20
CA LEU A 115 4.21 -13.10 -7.70
C LEU A 115 5.13 -14.28 -8.12
N THR A 116 6.43 -14.05 -8.31
CA THR A 116 7.40 -15.14 -8.54
C THR A 116 7.79 -15.88 -7.26
N GLU A 117 7.46 -15.33 -6.10
CA GLU A 117 7.82 -15.89 -4.79
C GLU A 117 6.73 -16.84 -4.28
N LYS A 118 7.13 -17.85 -3.48
CA LYS A 118 6.15 -18.69 -2.79
C LYS A 118 5.52 -17.89 -1.65
N SER A 119 4.22 -17.63 -1.74
CA SER A 119 3.48 -16.83 -0.78
C SER A 119 2.12 -17.44 -0.44
N THR A 120 1.58 -17.09 0.72
CA THR A 120 0.19 -17.38 1.11
C THR A 120 -0.81 -16.47 0.39
N VAL A 121 -0.36 -15.32 -0.11
CA VAL A 121 -1.19 -14.36 -0.85
C VAL A 121 -1.49 -14.91 -2.24
N GLN A 122 -2.76 -15.22 -2.49
CA GLN A 122 -3.26 -15.80 -3.74
C GLN A 122 -3.94 -14.77 -4.65
N GLN A 123 -4.35 -13.63 -4.09
CA GLN A 123 -5.08 -12.61 -4.84
C GLN A 123 -4.65 -11.21 -4.44
N ILE A 124 -4.21 -10.42 -5.43
CA ILE A 124 -3.90 -9.00 -5.29
C ILE A 124 -4.95 -8.22 -6.09
N ARG A 125 -5.62 -7.26 -5.46
CA ARG A 125 -6.59 -6.38 -6.12
C ARG A 125 -6.04 -4.96 -6.17
N LEU A 126 -5.99 -4.37 -7.36
CA LEU A 126 -5.75 -2.94 -7.53
C LEU A 126 -7.10 -2.24 -7.62
N VAL A 127 -7.35 -1.32 -6.69
CA VAL A 127 -8.66 -0.67 -6.51
C VAL A 127 -8.51 0.82 -6.81
N PHE A 128 -9.22 1.27 -7.84
CA PHE A 128 -9.16 2.63 -8.34
C PHE A 128 -10.46 3.36 -8.07
N PHE A 129 -10.36 4.66 -7.78
CA PHE A 129 -11.54 5.52 -7.62
C PHE A 129 -12.12 5.95 -8.97
N ARG A 130 -11.24 6.14 -9.97
CA ARG A 130 -11.61 6.51 -11.34
C ARG A 130 -11.30 5.38 -12.30
N SER A 131 -12.13 5.23 -13.33
CA SER A 131 -11.92 4.27 -14.43
C SER A 131 -10.63 4.53 -15.18
N GLU A 132 -10.31 5.80 -15.45
CA GLU A 132 -9.12 6.20 -16.19
C GLU A 132 -7.83 5.74 -15.48
N ASP A 133 -7.80 5.80 -14.14
CA ASP A 133 -6.65 5.32 -13.37
C ASP A 133 -6.46 3.81 -13.55
N ALA A 134 -7.55 3.05 -13.63
CA ALA A 134 -7.49 1.61 -13.88
C ALA A 134 -6.94 1.30 -15.28
N GLU A 135 -7.33 2.08 -16.30
CA GLU A 135 -6.82 1.92 -17.68
C GLU A 135 -5.31 2.12 -17.75
N THR A 136 -4.77 3.13 -17.06
CA THR A 136 -3.31 3.35 -16.98
C THR A 136 -2.62 2.14 -16.33
N PHE A 137 -3.14 1.64 -15.21
CA PHE A 137 -2.54 0.48 -14.55
C PHE A 137 -2.64 -0.82 -15.37
N LEU A 138 -3.73 -1.01 -16.12
CA LEU A 138 -3.86 -2.12 -17.06
C LEU A 138 -2.83 -2.01 -18.20
N THR A 139 -2.58 -0.80 -18.70
CA THR A 139 -1.61 -0.56 -19.78
C THR A 139 -0.18 -0.93 -19.38
N HIS A 140 0.20 -0.68 -18.11
CA HIS A 140 1.54 -0.95 -17.61
C HIS A 140 1.66 -2.31 -16.86
N GLN A 141 0.64 -3.16 -16.91
CA GLN A 141 0.61 -4.45 -16.23
C GLN A 141 1.67 -5.43 -16.77
N GLN A 142 2.45 -6.05 -15.89
CA GLN A 142 3.54 -6.99 -16.22
C GLN A 142 3.32 -8.41 -15.65
N PHE A 143 2.13 -8.71 -15.18
CA PHE A 143 1.75 -10.01 -14.61
C PHE A 143 0.50 -10.54 -15.31
N ALA A 144 0.32 -11.87 -15.34
CA ALA A 144 -0.79 -12.55 -16.00
C ALA A 144 -1.92 -12.88 -15.01
#